data_AF-A0A2G0QEV9-F1
#
_entry.id   AF-A0A2G0QEV9-F1
#
_cell.length_a   1.000
_cell.length_b   1.000
_cell.length_c   1.000
_cell.angle_alpha   90.00
_cell.angle_beta   90.00
_cell.angle_gamma   90.00
#
_symmetry.space_group_name_H-M   'P 1'
#
loop_
_entity.id
_entity.type
_entity.pdbx_description
1 polymer ?
#
loop_
_entity_poly.entity_id
_entity_poly.type
_entity_poly.pdbx_seq_one_letter_code
_entity_poly.pdbx_strand_id
1 'polypeptide(L)'
;MKKISVLIAALGALGFMAQAQAEVGFGQSQQGNIKIGATRPGAGPHGGLGGEPGIGVNSVYGGQITGFAGLTRMAPADNNGIHNISMAGAPGTHGGMGVFHFSKVANADVYFGEWSQTGKASDSTHTVYYAGKDVTTNIPTDGTATYTVTGINQYDGNNALSGTFTADFGEKTLVGSMANTTMAIDIDASIGADAKFEGAAITGDLVGKTEGHFFGDNAASLAGYATFDDDKSKDTAFGGSKQ
;
A
#
# COMPACT_ATOMS: atom_id res chain seq x y z
N MET A 1 46.54 -58.32 -6.12
CA MET A 1 46.35 -56.85 -6.15
C MET A 1 44.85 -56.57 -6.36
N LYS A 2 44.10 -56.32 -5.29
CA LYS A 2 42.65 -56.02 -5.36
C LYS A 2 42.48 -54.50 -5.37
N LYS A 3 41.85 -53.97 -6.42
CA LYS A 3 41.52 -52.55 -6.58
C LYS A 3 40.33 -52.23 -5.68
N ILE A 4 40.52 -51.33 -4.72
CA ILE A 4 39.43 -50.78 -3.90
C ILE A 4 38.97 -49.50 -4.60
N SER A 5 37.75 -49.53 -5.14
CA SER A 5 37.08 -48.36 -5.69
C SER A 5 36.44 -47.60 -4.52
N VAL A 6 36.94 -46.40 -4.23
CA VAL A 6 36.34 -45.50 -3.24
C VAL A 6 35.22 -44.73 -3.93
N LEU A 7 33.97 -45.04 -3.55
CA LEU A 7 32.81 -44.23 -3.92
C LEU A 7 32.82 -42.98 -3.02
N ILE A 8 33.04 -41.80 -3.59
CA ILE A 8 32.84 -40.53 -2.91
C ILE A 8 31.36 -40.18 -3.02
N ALA A 9 30.61 -40.42 -1.94
CA ALA A 9 29.24 -39.91 -1.81
C ALA A 9 29.33 -38.41 -1.45
N ALA A 10 29.11 -37.55 -2.44
CA ALA A 10 28.90 -36.12 -2.20
C ALA A 10 27.55 -35.93 -1.49
N LEU A 11 27.58 -35.73 -0.18
CA LEU A 11 26.42 -35.26 0.59
C LEU A 11 26.19 -33.78 0.19
N GLY A 12 25.28 -33.56 -0.75
CA GLY A 12 24.77 -32.22 -1.04
C GLY A 12 23.93 -31.74 0.14
N ALA A 13 24.51 -30.90 1.00
CA ALA A 13 23.73 -30.14 1.95
C ALA A 13 22.89 -29.12 1.16
N LEU A 14 21.62 -29.45 0.92
CA LEU A 14 20.60 -28.47 0.55
C LEU A 14 20.47 -27.51 1.73
N GLY A 15 21.20 -26.39 1.66
CA GLY A 15 21.01 -25.28 2.56
C GLY A 15 19.59 -24.77 2.39
N PHE A 16 18.74 -25.03 3.38
CA PHE A 16 17.50 -24.29 3.54
C PHE A 16 17.92 -22.83 3.83
N MET A 17 17.99 -22.00 2.80
CA MET A 17 17.93 -20.56 2.98
C MET A 17 16.55 -20.29 3.57
N ALA A 18 16.48 -20.06 4.87
CA ALA A 18 15.33 -19.43 5.47
C ALA A 18 15.20 -18.07 4.77
N GLN A 19 14.31 -17.97 3.79
CA GLN A 19 13.88 -16.68 3.29
C GLN A 19 13.27 -15.97 4.49
N ALA A 20 13.99 -14.99 5.06
CA ALA A 20 13.36 -14.01 5.92
C ALA A 20 12.19 -13.47 5.11
N GLN A 21 10.95 -13.72 5.56
CA GLN A 21 9.78 -13.14 4.93
C GLN A 21 10.00 -11.63 4.95
N ALA A 22 10.01 -10.99 3.79
CA ALA A 22 10.21 -9.55 3.72
C ALA A 22 9.08 -8.87 4.52
N GLU A 23 9.46 -7.85 5.28
CA GLU A 23 8.55 -7.15 6.19
C GLU A 23 7.43 -6.45 5.40
N VAL A 24 6.23 -6.41 5.97
CA VAL A 24 5.13 -5.60 5.42
C VAL A 24 5.46 -4.13 5.67
N GLY A 25 5.61 -3.35 4.62
CA GLY A 25 5.74 -1.90 4.69
C GLY A 25 4.35 -1.25 4.69
N PHE A 26 4.11 -0.31 5.59
CA PHE A 26 2.80 0.33 5.72
C PHE A 26 2.86 1.72 6.32
N GLY A 27 1.78 2.48 6.13
CA GLY A 27 1.54 3.76 6.78
C GLY A 27 0.04 4.11 6.80
N GLN A 28 -0.34 5.04 7.69
CA GLN A 28 -1.69 5.60 7.76
C GLN A 28 -1.65 7.03 8.30
N SER A 29 -2.46 7.94 7.73
CA SER A 29 -2.44 9.36 8.09
C SER A 29 -3.03 9.67 9.46
N GLN A 30 -3.91 8.81 9.98
CA GLN A 30 -4.55 8.97 11.29
C GLN A 30 -4.51 7.68 12.08
N GLN A 31 -4.45 7.79 13.41
CA GLN A 31 -4.48 6.68 14.35
C GLN A 31 -5.84 6.58 15.05
N GLY A 32 -6.16 5.41 15.62
CA GLY A 32 -7.27 5.24 16.56
C GLY A 32 -8.58 4.71 15.98
N ASN A 33 -8.81 4.79 14.66
CA ASN A 33 -9.99 4.20 14.03
C ASN A 33 -9.68 2.90 13.27
N ILE A 34 -8.57 2.89 12.54
CA ILE A 34 -8.08 1.74 11.78
C ILE A 34 -6.67 1.35 12.22
N LYS A 35 -6.28 0.13 11.86
CA LYS A 35 -4.93 -0.40 11.99
C LYS A 35 -4.52 -0.99 10.66
N ILE A 36 -3.37 -0.57 10.16
CA ILE A 36 -2.74 -1.10 8.96
C ILE A 36 -1.50 -1.89 9.37
N GLY A 37 -1.23 -2.99 8.68
CA GLY A 37 0.00 -3.76 8.88
C GLY A 37 -0.14 -5.23 8.52
N ALA A 38 0.74 -6.05 9.08
CA ALA A 38 0.77 -7.49 8.84
C ALA A 38 -0.40 -8.23 9.50
N THR A 39 -1.03 -9.13 8.76
CA THR A 39 -2.04 -10.05 9.27
C THR A 39 -1.45 -11.04 10.26
N ARG A 40 -2.30 -11.51 11.18
CA ARG A 40 -2.05 -12.77 11.89
C ARG A 40 -2.67 -13.92 11.08
N PRO A 41 -2.12 -15.15 11.17
CA PRO A 41 -2.77 -16.31 10.58
C PRO A 41 -4.21 -16.43 11.09
N GLY A 42 -5.16 -16.63 10.17
CA GLY A 42 -6.58 -16.66 10.48
C GLY A 42 -7.34 -17.67 9.63
N ALA A 43 -8.46 -18.16 10.14
CA ALA A 43 -9.37 -19.08 9.44
C ALA A 43 -10.69 -18.40 9.08
N GLY A 44 -11.47 -19.03 8.20
CA GLY A 44 -12.79 -18.55 7.79
C GLY A 44 -12.78 -17.65 6.53
N PRO A 45 -13.89 -16.96 6.24
CA PRO A 45 -14.09 -16.25 4.96
C PRO A 45 -13.10 -15.11 4.73
N HIS A 46 -12.66 -14.48 5.83
CA HIS A 46 -11.70 -13.39 5.88
C HIS A 46 -10.29 -13.87 6.29
N GLY A 47 -10.11 -15.17 6.51
CA GLY A 47 -8.85 -15.76 6.91
C GLY A 47 -7.79 -15.71 5.82
N GLY A 48 -6.54 -15.96 6.21
CA GLY A 48 -5.39 -15.88 5.34
C GLY A 48 -4.11 -16.27 6.06
N LEU A 49 -3.01 -16.28 5.31
CA LEU A 49 -1.67 -16.43 5.86
C LEU A 49 -1.36 -15.25 6.80
N GLY A 50 -0.50 -15.48 7.79
CA GLY A 50 0.09 -14.40 8.57
C GLY A 50 1.21 -13.73 7.77
N GLY A 51 1.46 -12.45 8.06
CA GLY A 51 2.50 -11.68 7.36
C GLY A 51 2.04 -11.05 6.04
N GLU A 52 0.75 -11.04 5.75
CA GLU A 52 0.19 -10.39 4.56
C GLU A 52 -0.24 -8.95 4.88
N PRO A 53 -0.21 -8.02 3.92
CA PRO A 53 -0.72 -6.67 4.13
C PRO A 53 -2.22 -6.68 4.38
N GLY A 54 -2.66 -5.92 5.38
CA GLY A 54 -4.07 -5.89 5.78
C GLY A 54 -4.50 -4.63 6.50
N ILE A 55 -5.79 -4.61 6.81
CA ILE A 55 -6.49 -3.56 7.53
C ILE A 55 -7.40 -4.15 8.61
N GLY A 56 -7.49 -3.49 9.75
CA GLY A 56 -8.47 -3.75 10.79
C GLY A 56 -9.16 -2.45 11.19
N VAL A 57 -10.47 -2.51 11.48
CA VAL A 57 -11.23 -1.37 12.02
C VAL A 57 -11.51 -1.60 13.48
N ASN A 58 -11.18 -0.64 14.33
CA ASN A 58 -11.19 -0.82 15.79
C ASN A 58 -12.58 -1.15 16.35
N SER A 59 -13.65 -0.64 15.73
CA SER A 59 -15.03 -0.97 16.09
C SER A 59 -15.42 -2.42 15.79
N VAL A 60 -14.65 -3.14 14.97
CA VAL A 60 -14.91 -4.51 14.53
C VAL A 60 -13.85 -5.45 15.11
N TYR A 61 -14.28 -6.33 16.03
CA TYR A 61 -13.41 -7.31 16.69
C TYR A 61 -12.11 -6.71 17.27
N GLY A 62 -12.15 -5.47 17.77
CA GLY A 62 -11.00 -4.77 18.36
C GLY A 62 -9.91 -4.37 17.35
N GLY A 63 -10.24 -4.29 16.05
CA GLY A 63 -9.29 -3.95 15.00
C GLY A 63 -8.37 -5.11 14.64
N GLN A 64 -8.89 -6.34 14.66
CA GLN A 64 -8.15 -7.48 14.11
C GLN A 64 -7.86 -7.23 12.63
N ILE A 65 -6.57 -7.23 12.27
CA ILE A 65 -6.12 -6.97 10.90
C ILE A 65 -6.47 -8.17 10.01
N THR A 66 -7.20 -7.89 8.94
CA THR A 66 -7.62 -8.81 7.88
C THR A 66 -6.88 -8.49 6.59
N GLY A 67 -6.45 -9.51 5.85
CA GLY A 67 -5.64 -9.33 4.65
C GLY A 67 -6.44 -8.74 3.48
N PHE A 68 -5.86 -7.77 2.78
CA PHE A 68 -6.52 -7.14 1.63
C PHE A 68 -6.84 -8.15 0.51
N ALA A 69 -5.97 -9.14 0.28
CA ALA A 69 -6.22 -10.20 -0.71
C ALA A 69 -7.50 -11.01 -0.43
N GLY A 70 -7.93 -11.08 0.83
CA GLY A 70 -9.24 -11.62 1.19
C GLY A 70 -10.36 -10.68 0.79
N LEU A 71 -10.23 -9.40 1.16
CA LEU A 71 -11.21 -8.35 0.91
C LEU A 71 -11.50 -8.14 -0.59
N THR A 72 -10.49 -8.25 -1.45
CA THR A 72 -10.69 -8.15 -2.91
C THR A 72 -11.58 -9.24 -3.49
N ARG A 73 -11.67 -10.43 -2.85
CA ARG A 73 -12.60 -11.50 -3.25
C ARG A 73 -14.05 -11.21 -2.84
N MET A 74 -14.24 -10.33 -1.86
CA MET A 74 -15.55 -10.02 -1.28
C MET A 74 -16.15 -8.74 -1.84
N ALA A 75 -15.32 -7.79 -2.24
CA ALA A 75 -15.72 -6.58 -2.94
C ALA A 75 -15.04 -6.55 -4.30
N PRO A 76 -15.74 -6.81 -5.41
CA PRO A 76 -15.18 -6.63 -6.74
C PRO A 76 -14.70 -5.19 -6.96
N ALA A 77 -13.64 -5.04 -7.76
CA ALA A 77 -13.18 -3.72 -8.18
C ALA A 77 -14.12 -3.12 -9.22
N ASP A 78 -14.24 -1.80 -9.24
CA ASP A 78 -14.89 -1.07 -10.32
C ASP A 78 -13.97 -0.90 -11.55
N ASN A 79 -14.41 -0.10 -12.53
CA ASN A 79 -13.66 0.15 -13.77
C ASN A 79 -12.34 0.91 -13.55
N ASN A 80 -12.15 1.54 -12.39
CA ASN A 80 -10.90 2.19 -12.01
C ASN A 80 -10.00 1.24 -11.20
N GLY A 81 -10.40 -0.02 -11.02
CA GLY A 81 -9.66 -0.99 -10.20
C GLY A 81 -9.78 -0.70 -8.70
N ILE A 82 -10.81 0.05 -8.27
CA ILE A 82 -11.02 0.40 -6.86
C ILE A 82 -12.12 -0.48 -6.27
N HIS A 83 -11.79 -1.14 -5.16
CA HIS A 83 -12.68 -1.96 -4.36
C HIS A 83 -13.43 -1.09 -3.37
N ASN A 84 -14.75 -1.29 -3.29
CA ASN A 84 -15.65 -0.48 -2.48
C ASN A 84 -16.31 -1.36 -1.40
N ILE A 85 -16.12 -1.03 -0.13
CA ILE A 85 -16.79 -1.71 1.00
C ILE A 85 -17.50 -0.65 1.83
N SER A 86 -18.80 -0.82 2.07
CA SER A 86 -19.56 0.08 2.93
C SER A 86 -20.43 -0.71 3.90
N MET A 87 -20.25 -0.46 5.19
CA MET A 87 -21.11 -0.93 6.28
C MET A 87 -21.53 0.22 7.20
N ALA A 88 -21.44 1.46 6.72
CA ALA A 88 -21.90 2.64 7.46
C ALA A 88 -23.41 2.53 7.73
N GLY A 89 -23.79 2.53 9.01
CA GLY A 89 -25.18 2.39 9.43
C GLY A 89 -25.82 1.01 9.19
N ALA A 90 -25.05 0.02 8.71
CA ALA A 90 -25.56 -1.33 8.48
C ALA A 90 -25.72 -2.08 9.82
N PRO A 91 -26.79 -2.88 9.99
CA PRO A 91 -26.95 -3.75 11.16
C PRO A 91 -26.01 -4.98 11.08
N GLY A 92 -25.77 -5.63 12.22
CA GLY A 92 -25.03 -6.89 12.29
C GLY A 92 -23.59 -6.76 12.81
N THR A 93 -22.81 -7.84 12.69
CA THR A 93 -21.49 -7.96 13.34
C THR A 93 -20.39 -7.09 12.71
N HIS A 94 -20.65 -6.54 11.52
CA HIS A 94 -19.78 -5.57 10.85
C HIS A 94 -20.42 -4.16 10.83
N GLY A 95 -21.47 -3.95 11.63
CA GLY A 95 -22.07 -2.64 11.80
C GLY A 95 -21.06 -1.67 12.42
N GLY A 96 -20.90 -0.49 11.81
CA GLY A 96 -19.93 0.51 12.26
C GLY A 96 -18.51 0.33 11.72
N MET A 97 -18.29 -0.60 10.77
CA MET A 97 -17.01 -0.78 10.09
C MET A 97 -16.63 0.40 9.19
N GLY A 98 -17.58 1.30 8.90
CA GLY A 98 -17.36 2.48 8.06
C GLY A 98 -17.37 2.15 6.57
N VAL A 99 -16.66 2.97 5.80
CA VAL A 99 -16.58 2.91 4.34
C VAL A 99 -15.10 2.87 3.94
N PHE A 100 -14.79 2.02 2.97
CA PHE A 100 -13.46 1.79 2.43
C PHE A 100 -13.50 1.95 0.92
N HIS A 101 -12.46 2.60 0.41
CA HIS A 101 -12.11 2.58 -1.00
C HIS A 101 -10.64 2.22 -1.08
N PHE A 102 -10.28 1.11 -1.71
CA PHE A 102 -8.89 0.69 -1.81
C PHE A 102 -8.61 0.00 -3.13
N SER A 103 -7.37 0.03 -3.58
CA SER A 103 -6.94 -0.64 -4.80
C SER A 103 -5.72 -1.52 -4.54
N LYS A 104 -5.48 -2.44 -5.47
CA LYS A 104 -4.27 -3.28 -5.52
C LYS A 104 -3.37 -2.76 -6.64
N VAL A 105 -2.09 -2.60 -6.35
CA VAL A 105 -1.08 -2.31 -7.38
C VAL A 105 -0.87 -3.58 -8.22
N ALA A 106 -1.53 -3.64 -9.37
CA ALA A 106 -1.42 -4.68 -10.41
C ALA A 106 -0.93 -6.06 -9.90
N ASN A 107 0.29 -6.46 -10.29
CA ASN A 107 0.87 -7.78 -10.02
C ASN A 107 1.62 -7.88 -8.68
N ALA A 108 1.45 -6.92 -7.77
CA ALA A 108 2.11 -6.88 -6.47
C ALA A 108 1.09 -6.97 -5.34
N ASP A 109 1.42 -7.65 -4.23
CA ASP A 109 0.61 -7.63 -3.02
C ASP A 109 0.85 -6.32 -2.25
N VAL A 110 0.51 -5.21 -2.91
CA VAL A 110 0.64 -3.83 -2.44
C VAL A 110 -0.70 -3.16 -2.63
N TYR A 111 -1.18 -2.52 -1.57
CA TYR A 111 -2.52 -1.97 -1.46
C TYR A 111 -2.45 -0.55 -0.92
N PHE A 112 -3.37 0.28 -1.37
CA PHE A 112 -3.51 1.66 -0.92
C PHE A 112 -4.98 2.05 -0.96
N GLY A 113 -5.36 3.00 -0.13
CA GLY A 113 -6.75 3.42 -0.06
C GLY A 113 -7.06 4.38 1.06
N GLU A 114 -8.35 4.53 1.27
CA GLU A 114 -8.91 5.39 2.30
C GLU A 114 -9.98 4.67 3.10
N TRP A 115 -10.26 5.23 4.27
CA TRP A 115 -11.34 4.83 5.16
C TRP A 115 -11.96 6.05 5.82
N SER A 116 -13.27 6.01 6.04
CA SER A 116 -13.96 6.94 6.94
C SER A 116 -15.15 6.26 7.62
N GLN A 117 -15.57 6.78 8.75
CA GLN A 117 -16.66 6.21 9.53
C GLN A 117 -18.01 6.24 8.79
N THR A 118 -18.23 7.26 7.96
CA THR A 118 -19.52 7.54 7.31
C THR A 118 -19.46 7.56 5.79
N GLY A 119 -18.27 7.62 5.18
CA GLY A 119 -18.11 7.78 3.72
C GLY A 119 -18.43 9.19 3.22
N LYS A 120 -18.66 10.16 4.11
CA LYS A 120 -18.96 11.54 3.73
C LYS A 120 -17.68 12.35 3.60
N ALA A 121 -17.68 13.27 2.64
CA ALA A 121 -16.59 14.21 2.41
C ALA A 121 -16.16 15.01 3.65
N SER A 122 -17.13 15.36 4.50
CA SER A 122 -16.89 16.14 5.73
C SER A 122 -16.52 15.28 6.94
N ASP A 123 -16.31 13.97 6.77
CA ASP A 123 -16.00 13.07 7.86
C ASP A 123 -14.55 13.27 8.33
N SER A 124 -14.38 13.79 9.55
CA SER A 124 -13.07 14.05 10.14
C SER A 124 -12.24 12.79 10.39
N THR A 125 -12.86 11.61 10.32
CA THR A 125 -12.18 10.32 10.48
C THR A 125 -11.50 9.83 9.19
N HIS A 126 -11.61 10.59 8.09
CA HIS A 126 -10.99 10.27 6.80
C HIS A 126 -9.49 9.98 6.95
N THR A 127 -9.12 8.73 6.70
CA THR A 127 -7.77 8.21 6.88
C THR A 127 -7.29 7.62 5.57
N VAL A 128 -6.15 8.08 5.07
CA VAL A 128 -5.47 7.50 3.91
C VAL A 128 -4.36 6.57 4.37
N TYR A 129 -4.10 5.51 3.61
CA TYR A 129 -3.17 4.45 4.00
C TYR A 129 -2.58 3.70 2.81
N TYR A 130 -1.52 2.96 3.09
CA TYR A 130 -1.00 1.90 2.24
C TYR A 130 -0.44 0.74 3.07
N ALA A 131 -0.42 -0.45 2.48
CA ALA A 131 0.28 -1.62 3.00
C ALA A 131 0.74 -2.50 1.84
N GLY A 132 1.99 -2.95 1.88
CA GLY A 132 2.53 -3.84 0.87
C GLY A 132 3.46 -4.90 1.44
N LYS A 133 3.43 -6.06 0.81
CA LYS A 133 4.40 -7.12 1.00
C LYS A 133 5.68 -6.79 0.25
N ASP A 134 6.79 -7.38 0.69
CA ASP A 134 8.06 -7.33 -0.02
C ASP A 134 8.57 -5.89 -0.19
N VAL A 135 8.73 -5.15 0.92
CA VAL A 135 9.49 -3.89 0.91
C VAL A 135 10.83 -4.12 0.23
N THR A 136 11.18 -3.24 -0.70
CA THR A 136 12.38 -3.39 -1.53
C THR A 136 13.61 -3.45 -0.62
N THR A 137 14.31 -4.59 -0.59
CA THR A 137 15.49 -4.74 0.28
C THR A 137 16.76 -4.16 -0.33
N ASN A 138 16.82 -4.10 -1.66
CA ASN A 138 17.95 -3.56 -2.42
C ASN A 138 17.41 -2.47 -3.35
N ILE A 139 17.30 -1.25 -2.82
CA ILE A 139 16.93 -0.09 -3.65
C ILE A 139 18.03 0.13 -4.70
N PRO A 140 17.69 0.40 -5.98
CA PRO A 140 18.71 0.77 -6.96
C PRO A 140 19.48 2.01 -6.49
N THR A 141 20.72 2.15 -6.93
CA THR A 141 21.60 3.26 -6.55
C THR A 141 21.95 4.18 -7.72
N ASP A 142 21.43 3.87 -8.90
CA ASP A 142 21.61 4.60 -10.15
C ASP A 142 20.42 4.37 -11.09
N GLY A 143 20.36 5.19 -12.14
CA GLY A 143 19.32 5.12 -13.15
C GLY A 143 17.98 5.69 -12.69
N THR A 144 17.01 5.66 -13.60
CA THR A 144 15.66 6.21 -13.39
C THR A 144 14.58 5.16 -13.65
N ALA A 145 13.41 5.38 -13.06
CA ALA A 145 12.22 4.57 -13.28
C ALA A 145 10.98 5.45 -13.28
N THR A 146 10.09 5.23 -14.24
CA THR A 146 8.76 5.87 -14.27
C THR A 146 7.71 4.88 -13.78
N TYR A 147 6.80 5.37 -12.94
CA TYR A 147 5.69 4.64 -12.35
C TYR A 147 4.39 5.24 -12.85
N THR A 148 3.50 4.42 -13.40
CA THR A 148 2.10 4.83 -13.61
C THR A 148 1.39 4.73 -12.26
N VAL A 149 0.80 5.82 -11.80
CA VAL A 149 0.18 5.92 -10.47
C VAL A 149 -1.31 6.20 -10.57
N THR A 150 -2.04 5.65 -9.60
CA THR A 150 -3.45 5.96 -9.32
C THR A 150 -3.56 6.52 -7.91
N GLY A 151 -4.38 7.56 -7.74
CA GLY A 151 -4.67 8.18 -6.44
C GLY A 151 -6.15 8.04 -6.05
N ILE A 152 -6.41 7.90 -4.75
CA ILE A 152 -7.73 7.76 -4.14
C ILE A 152 -7.91 8.88 -3.10
N ASN A 153 -8.94 9.70 -3.30
CA ASN A 153 -9.34 10.77 -2.41
C ASN A 153 -10.86 10.93 -2.47
N GLN A 154 -11.54 10.75 -1.33
CA GLN A 154 -12.98 10.88 -1.16
C GLN A 154 -13.75 10.25 -2.33
N TYR A 155 -13.47 8.98 -2.57
CA TYR A 155 -13.75 8.35 -3.85
C TYR A 155 -15.26 8.16 -4.08
N ASP A 156 -15.75 8.64 -5.22
CA ASP A 156 -17.17 8.62 -5.59
C ASP A 156 -17.48 7.72 -6.81
N GLY A 157 -16.47 7.03 -7.33
CA GLY A 157 -16.56 6.21 -8.54
C GLY A 157 -16.05 6.88 -9.81
N ASN A 158 -15.89 8.21 -9.84
CA ASN A 158 -15.53 8.99 -11.04
C ASN A 158 -14.33 9.92 -10.84
N ASN A 159 -13.81 10.03 -9.63
CA ASN A 159 -12.78 10.99 -9.25
C ASN A 159 -11.41 10.36 -8.95
N ALA A 160 -11.13 9.14 -9.41
CA ALA A 160 -9.78 8.57 -9.32
C ALA A 160 -8.75 9.52 -9.94
N LEU A 161 -7.63 9.76 -9.26
CA LEU A 161 -6.51 10.51 -9.80
C LEU A 161 -5.62 9.56 -10.60
N SER A 162 -4.98 10.09 -11.65
CA SER A 162 -4.02 9.35 -12.45
C SER A 162 -2.81 10.22 -12.78
N GLY A 163 -1.65 9.59 -12.97
CA GLY A 163 -0.45 10.31 -13.37
C GLY A 163 0.79 9.44 -13.39
N THR A 164 1.94 10.09 -13.26
CA THR A 164 3.24 9.41 -13.30
C THR A 164 4.21 10.01 -12.30
N PHE A 165 4.95 9.15 -11.60
CA PHE A 165 6.12 9.54 -10.81
C PHE A 165 7.39 9.00 -11.44
N THR A 166 8.48 9.76 -11.34
CA THR A 166 9.81 9.37 -11.77
C THR A 166 10.70 9.30 -10.54
N ALA A 167 11.22 8.10 -10.28
CA ALA A 167 12.32 7.90 -9.35
C ALA A 167 13.64 8.10 -10.10
N ASP A 168 14.52 8.96 -9.59
CA ASP A 168 15.94 8.95 -9.91
C ASP A 168 16.69 8.38 -8.71
N PHE A 169 17.23 7.17 -8.88
CA PHE A 169 17.90 6.46 -7.80
C PHE A 169 19.32 6.94 -7.54
N GLY A 170 19.96 7.57 -8.53
CA GLY A 170 21.27 8.21 -8.38
C GLY A 170 21.17 9.52 -7.61
N GLU A 171 20.17 10.33 -7.92
CA GLU A 171 19.86 11.59 -7.23
C GLU A 171 19.05 11.39 -5.95
N LYS A 172 18.46 10.19 -5.77
CA LYS A 172 17.57 9.82 -4.66
C LYS A 172 16.34 10.71 -4.57
N THR A 173 15.69 10.95 -5.70
CA THR A 173 14.49 11.77 -5.80
C THR A 173 13.33 10.95 -6.35
N LEU A 174 12.11 11.24 -5.89
CA LEU A 174 10.86 10.76 -6.45
C LEU A 174 9.99 11.98 -6.70
N VAL A 175 9.78 12.29 -7.98
CA VAL A 175 9.03 13.50 -8.39
C VAL A 175 7.95 13.16 -9.40
N GLY A 176 6.87 13.92 -9.41
CA GLY A 176 5.85 13.81 -10.45
C GLY A 176 4.50 14.29 -9.95
N SER A 177 3.44 13.92 -10.66
CA SER A 177 2.11 14.40 -10.31
C SER A 177 1.03 13.40 -10.65
N MET A 178 -0.11 13.55 -9.99
CA MET A 178 -1.35 12.84 -10.26
C MET A 178 -2.52 13.81 -10.21
N ALA A 179 -3.48 13.65 -11.12
CA ALA A 179 -4.60 14.58 -11.23
C ALA A 179 -5.89 13.89 -11.72
N ASN A 180 -6.99 14.56 -11.44
CA ASN A 180 -8.28 14.40 -12.11
C ASN A 180 -8.78 15.78 -12.56
N THR A 181 -10.04 15.90 -12.97
CA THR A 181 -10.61 17.18 -13.44
C THR A 181 -10.79 18.25 -12.35
N THR A 182 -10.67 17.88 -11.08
CA THR A 182 -10.98 18.72 -9.91
C THR A 182 -9.76 19.03 -9.03
N MET A 183 -8.73 18.19 -9.09
CA MET A 183 -7.58 18.24 -8.21
C MET A 183 -6.34 17.72 -8.93
N ALA A 184 -5.20 18.38 -8.67
CA ALA A 184 -3.87 17.91 -9.03
C ALA A 184 -3.00 17.93 -7.78
N ILE A 185 -2.17 16.91 -7.62
CA ILE A 185 -1.20 16.78 -6.54
C ILE A 185 0.17 16.54 -7.16
N ASP A 186 1.11 17.43 -6.85
CA ASP A 186 2.53 17.27 -7.18
C ASP A 186 3.26 16.64 -5.99
N ILE A 187 4.20 15.75 -6.28
CA ILE A 187 5.05 15.04 -5.33
C ILE A 187 6.50 15.44 -5.57
N ASP A 188 7.20 15.80 -4.49
CA ASP A 188 8.64 16.03 -4.47
C ASP A 188 9.21 15.39 -3.20
N ALA A 189 9.79 14.21 -3.34
CA ALA A 189 10.24 13.37 -2.24
C ALA A 189 11.69 12.91 -2.41
N SER A 190 12.34 12.68 -1.27
CA SER A 190 13.66 12.04 -1.19
C SER A 190 13.52 10.54 -0.97
N ILE A 191 14.37 9.75 -1.63
CA ILE A 191 14.42 8.29 -1.51
C ILE A 191 15.44 7.87 -0.45
N GLY A 192 14.97 7.14 0.57
CA GLY A 192 15.77 6.52 1.63
C GLY A 192 16.39 5.19 1.21
N ALA A 193 17.50 4.84 1.87
CA ALA A 193 18.17 3.55 1.64
C ALA A 193 17.35 2.35 2.16
N ASP A 194 16.38 2.59 3.05
CA ASP A 194 15.41 1.64 3.58
C ASP A 194 14.17 1.49 2.69
N ALA A 195 14.27 1.94 1.42
CA ALA A 195 13.20 1.96 0.43
C ALA A 195 11.98 2.80 0.81
N LYS A 196 12.09 3.65 1.83
CA LYS A 196 11.10 4.70 2.09
C LYS A 196 11.31 5.87 1.15
N PHE A 197 10.25 6.65 0.97
CA PHE A 197 10.36 8.00 0.46
C PHE A 197 9.54 8.93 1.33
N GLU A 198 10.00 10.16 1.49
CA GLU A 198 9.30 11.22 2.21
C GLU A 198 9.61 12.59 1.60
N GLY A 199 8.67 13.52 1.67
CA GLY A 199 8.88 14.87 1.17
C GLY A 199 7.62 15.73 1.13
N ALA A 200 7.56 16.63 0.16
CA ALA A 200 6.45 17.56 -0.04
C ALA A 200 5.38 16.97 -0.96
N ALA A 201 4.13 17.30 -0.65
CA ALA A 201 3.00 17.19 -1.57
C ALA A 201 2.40 18.57 -1.77
N ILE A 202 2.02 18.93 -2.99
CA ILE A 202 1.51 20.28 -3.29
C ILE A 202 0.19 20.15 -4.04
N THR A 203 -0.85 20.89 -3.61
CA THR A 203 -2.12 20.97 -4.33
C THR A 203 -2.68 22.40 -4.28
N GLY A 204 -2.70 23.07 -5.43
CA GLY A 204 -2.96 24.52 -5.47
C GLY A 204 -1.95 25.28 -4.60
N ASP A 205 -2.43 26.07 -3.65
CA ASP A 205 -1.59 26.83 -2.71
C ASP A 205 -1.26 26.04 -1.43
N LEU A 206 -1.76 24.80 -1.28
CA LEU A 206 -1.52 23.98 -0.10
C LEU A 206 -0.20 23.21 -0.24
N VAL A 207 0.64 23.33 0.79
CA VAL A 207 1.86 22.54 0.94
C VAL A 207 1.65 21.53 2.06
N GLY A 208 1.64 20.26 1.67
CA GLY A 208 1.49 19.11 2.55
C GLY A 208 2.77 18.26 2.59
N LYS A 209 2.60 17.03 3.05
CA LYS A 209 3.66 16.02 3.15
C LYS A 209 3.27 14.79 2.37
N THR A 210 4.26 14.06 1.90
CA THR A 210 4.08 12.71 1.37
C THR A 210 5.05 11.74 2.00
N GLU A 211 4.61 10.50 2.17
CA GLU A 211 5.44 9.39 2.61
C GLU A 211 4.96 8.07 2.01
N GLY A 212 5.88 7.11 1.88
CA GLY A 212 5.57 5.79 1.35
C GLY A 212 6.78 4.85 1.26
N HIS A 213 6.60 3.73 0.58
CA HIS A 213 7.65 2.73 0.34
C HIS A 213 7.66 2.27 -1.13
N PHE A 214 8.85 1.84 -1.57
CA PHE A 214 9.01 0.99 -2.74
C PHE A 214 8.91 -0.49 -2.37
N PHE A 215 8.28 -1.27 -3.24
CA PHE A 215 8.03 -2.70 -3.06
C PHE A 215 8.47 -3.52 -4.27
N GLY A 216 8.81 -4.79 -4.01
CA GLY A 216 9.25 -5.76 -4.98
C GLY A 216 10.71 -5.59 -5.41
N ASP A 217 11.20 -6.56 -6.19
CA ASP A 217 12.57 -6.54 -6.70
C ASP A 217 12.84 -5.29 -7.53
N ASN A 218 13.96 -4.62 -7.26
CA ASN A 218 14.39 -3.40 -7.95
C ASN A 218 13.31 -2.29 -7.98
N ALA A 219 12.56 -2.16 -6.87
CA ALA A 219 11.49 -1.19 -6.73
C ALA A 219 10.43 -1.30 -7.84
N ALA A 220 9.94 -2.51 -8.12
CA ALA A 220 8.95 -2.77 -9.17
C ALA A 220 7.62 -2.02 -8.98
N SER A 221 7.32 -1.61 -7.75
CA SER A 221 6.10 -0.86 -7.42
C SER A 221 6.35 0.12 -6.26
N LEU A 222 5.40 1.03 -6.05
CA LEU A 222 5.39 1.94 -4.91
C LEU A 222 3.97 2.13 -4.39
N ALA A 223 3.85 2.49 -3.12
CA ALA A 223 2.62 3.01 -2.54
C ALA A 223 2.92 3.98 -1.39
N GLY A 224 2.03 4.93 -1.20
CA GLY A 224 2.19 6.02 -0.24
C GLY A 224 0.89 6.81 -0.05
N TYR A 225 1.01 7.93 0.64
CA TYR A 225 -0.05 8.94 0.69
C TYR A 225 0.52 10.35 0.77
N ALA A 226 -0.35 11.31 0.48
CA ALA A 226 -0.14 12.73 0.72
C ALA A 226 -1.14 13.23 1.78
N THR A 227 -0.69 14.09 2.67
CA THR A 227 -1.51 14.72 3.72
C THR A 227 -1.36 16.24 3.74
N PHE A 228 -2.44 16.95 4.00
CA PHE A 228 -2.48 18.42 4.03
C PHE A 228 -3.11 18.89 5.35
N ASP A 229 -2.29 19.37 6.29
CA ASP A 229 -2.75 19.71 7.64
C ASP A 229 -3.84 20.79 7.65
N ASP A 230 -3.71 21.78 6.75
CA ASP A 230 -4.64 22.90 6.58
C ASP A 230 -5.97 22.50 5.90
N ASP A 231 -5.99 21.40 5.15
CA ASP A 231 -7.21 20.86 4.52
C ASP A 231 -7.10 19.33 4.31
N LYS A 232 -7.48 18.58 5.35
CA LYS A 232 -7.45 17.10 5.32
C LYS A 232 -8.38 16.49 4.28
N SER A 233 -9.33 17.26 3.73
CA SER A 233 -10.16 16.77 2.62
C SER A 233 -9.32 16.48 1.37
N LYS A 234 -8.08 16.97 1.30
CA LYS A 234 -7.12 16.73 0.21
C LYS A 234 -6.23 15.52 0.45
N ASP A 235 -6.29 14.88 1.62
CA ASP A 235 -5.48 13.70 1.92
C ASP A 235 -5.75 12.61 0.88
N THR A 236 -4.69 12.09 0.25
CA THR A 236 -4.82 11.21 -0.92
C THR A 236 -3.87 10.03 -0.79
N ALA A 237 -4.40 8.80 -0.85
CA ALA A 237 -3.58 7.59 -0.96
C ALA A 237 -3.21 7.34 -2.42
N PHE A 238 -2.05 6.74 -2.68
CA PHE A 238 -1.64 6.39 -4.03
C PHE A 238 -0.82 5.11 -4.10
N GLY A 239 -0.82 4.50 -5.28
CA GLY A 239 0.03 3.36 -5.61
C GLY A 239 0.27 3.27 -7.10
N GLY A 240 1.39 2.65 -7.49
CA GLY A 240 1.80 2.58 -8.88
C GLY A 240 2.77 1.47 -9.19
N SER A 241 2.77 1.07 -10.46
CA SER A 241 3.68 0.06 -11.03
C SER A 241 4.71 0.72 -11.92
N LYS A 242 5.95 0.24 -11.85
CA LYS A 242 7.03 0.61 -12.77
C LYS A 242 6.63 0.22 -14.21
N GLN A 243 6.91 1.11 -15.16
CA GLN A 243 6.68 0.87 -16.60
C GLN A 243 7.75 -0.04 -17.22
#